data_AF-A0A5R2N2J9-F1
#
_entry.id   AF-A0A5R2N2J9-F1
#
_cell.length_a   1.000
_cell.length_b   1.000
_cell.length_c   1.000
_cell.angle_alpha   90.00
_cell.angle_beta   90.00
_cell.angle_gamma   90.00
#
_symmetry.space_group_name_H-M   'P 1'
#
loop_
_entity.id
_entity.type
_entity.pdbx_description
1 polymer ?
#
loop_
_entity_poly.entity_id
_entity_poly.type
_entity_poly.pdbx_seq_one_letter_code
_entity_poly.pdbx_strand_id
1 'polypeptide(L)'
;MSCVVAMAALETTIQRAGATGNIKATREDWLKLALETLISDGVERVRVLTLGQQLDVSRSSFYWYFKSRQDLLDQLLDHWRQTNTRFIVERA
;
A
#
# COMPACT_ATOMS: atom_id res chain seq x y z
N MET A 1 3.31 15.19 37.20
CA MET A 1 3.31 15.24 35.73
C MET A 1 4.36 14.24 35.23
N SER A 2 4.14 12.94 35.45
CA SER A 2 3.82 11.93 34.41
C SER A 2 4.32 12.33 33.02
N CYS A 3 5.43 11.81 32.49
CA CYS A 3 5.73 10.42 32.11
C CYS A 3 4.82 9.88 30.99
N VAL A 4 4.90 10.43 29.77
CA VAL A 4 4.51 9.76 28.50
C VAL A 4 5.20 10.37 27.25
N VAL A 5 6.53 10.54 27.21
CA VAL A 5 7.23 10.91 25.94
C VAL A 5 8.51 10.09 25.79
N ALA A 6 8.42 8.77 25.85
CA ALA A 6 9.58 7.88 25.65
C ALA A 6 9.23 6.44 25.22
N MET A 7 8.09 6.18 24.56
CA MET A 7 7.77 4.84 24.05
C MET A 7 7.09 4.92 22.69
N ALA A 8 7.81 4.41 21.67
CA ALA A 8 7.38 3.95 20.34
C ALA A 8 8.16 4.59 19.16
N ALA A 9 9.49 4.66 19.26
CA ALA A 9 10.40 4.95 18.15
C ALA A 9 11.13 3.68 17.65
N LEU A 10 10.42 2.55 17.55
CA LEU A 10 10.89 1.25 17.08
C LEU A 10 9.67 0.64 16.35
N GLU A 11 9.61 0.37 15.05
CA GLU A 11 10.60 -0.22 14.15
C GLU A 11 10.38 0.26 12.70
N THR A 12 11.30 1.08 12.17
CA THR A 12 11.45 1.31 10.71
C THR A 12 12.29 0.19 10.12
N THR A 13 11.72 -1.01 10.04
CA THR A 13 12.32 -2.14 9.32
C THR A 13 11.23 -2.88 8.56
N ILE A 14 10.70 -2.25 7.52
CA ILE A 14 10.15 -3.00 6.39
C ILE A 14 11.31 -3.19 5.40
N GLN A 15 11.80 -4.41 5.40
CA GLN A 15 12.92 -4.93 4.62
C GLN A 15 12.67 -4.72 3.12
N ARG A 16 13.55 -3.97 2.44
CA ARG A 16 13.66 -3.97 0.97
C ARG A 16 14.38 -5.24 0.53
N ALA A 17 13.62 -6.30 0.27
CA ALA A 17 14.13 -7.50 -0.37
C ALA A 17 13.48 -7.65 -1.76
N GLY A 18 14.30 -7.51 -2.82
CA GLY A 18 13.91 -7.84 -4.18
C GLY A 18 14.60 -7.00 -5.26
N ALA A 19 15.85 -7.35 -5.60
CA ALA A 19 16.56 -6.77 -6.73
C ALA A 19 15.93 -7.23 -8.07
N THR A 20 15.40 -6.28 -8.85
CA THR A 20 15.08 -6.49 -10.28
C THR A 20 15.22 -5.15 -11.01
N GLY A 21 16.38 -4.89 -11.61
CA GLY A 21 16.66 -3.64 -12.33
C GLY A 21 16.57 -2.37 -11.48
N ASN A 22 16.78 -1.19 -12.06
CA ASN A 22 16.61 0.11 -11.39
C ASN A 22 15.12 0.45 -11.19
N ILE A 23 14.31 -0.50 -10.71
CA ILE A 23 12.90 -0.34 -10.41
C ILE A 23 12.79 0.00 -8.93
N LYS A 24 12.52 1.28 -8.63
CA LYS A 24 12.47 1.78 -7.25
C LYS A 24 11.20 1.39 -6.49
N ALA A 25 10.11 1.09 -7.20
CA ALA A 25 8.85 0.59 -6.64
C ALA A 25 8.12 -0.26 -7.69
N THR A 26 7.64 -1.42 -7.27
CA THR A 26 6.86 -2.35 -8.08
C THR A 26 5.36 -2.07 -7.96
N ARG A 27 4.53 -2.69 -8.81
CA ARG A 27 3.06 -2.64 -8.68
C ARG A 27 2.57 -3.12 -7.32
N GLU A 28 3.22 -4.15 -6.77
CA GLU A 28 2.87 -4.73 -5.47
C GLU A 28 3.17 -3.77 -4.31
N ASP A 29 4.29 -3.04 -4.38
CA ASP A 29 4.63 -2.02 -3.38
C ASP A 29 3.54 -0.92 -3.31
N TRP A 30 3.05 -0.49 -4.47
CA TRP A 30 1.94 0.45 -4.56
C TRP A 30 0.64 -0.09 -3.96
N LEU A 31 0.27 -1.35 -4.27
CA LEU A 31 -0.93 -1.98 -3.72
C LEU A 31 -0.82 -2.17 -2.20
N LYS A 32 0.32 -2.65 -1.72
CA LYS A 32 0.55 -2.89 -0.29
C LYS A 32 0.44 -1.59 0.52
N LEU A 33 1.14 -0.54 0.08
CA LEU A 33 1.10 0.73 0.79
C LEU A 33 -0.29 1.39 0.72
N ALA A 34 -0.99 1.26 -0.40
CA ALA A 34 -2.35 1.75 -0.54
C ALA A 34 -3.33 1.00 0.39
N LEU A 35 -3.16 -0.30 0.56
CA LEU A 35 -3.93 -1.11 1.50
C LEU A 35 -3.64 -0.71 2.95
N GLU A 36 -2.38 -0.55 3.33
CA GLU A 36 -1.98 -0.08 4.66
C GLU A 36 -2.59 1.28 4.98
N THR A 37 -2.49 2.23 4.03
CA THR A 37 -3.08 3.56 4.15
C THR A 37 -4.61 3.50 4.25
N LEU A 38 -5.25 2.62 3.47
CA LEU A 38 -6.70 2.45 3.52
C LEU A 38 -7.16 1.97 4.91
N ILE A 39 -6.44 1.03 5.50
CA ILE A 39 -6.74 0.46 6.82
C ILE A 39 -6.54 1.49 7.94
N SER A 40 -5.44 2.26 7.90
CA SER A 40 -5.11 3.20 8.97
C SER A 40 -5.87 4.52 8.89
N ASP A 41 -6.00 5.06 7.68
CA ASP A 41 -6.33 6.46 7.43
C ASP A 41 -7.61 6.64 6.60
N GLY A 42 -8.14 5.55 6.02
CA GLY A 42 -9.33 5.57 5.19
C GLY A 42 -9.10 5.99 3.73
N VAL A 43 -10.15 5.87 2.92
CA VAL A 43 -10.07 5.99 1.44
C VAL A 43 -9.59 7.35 0.95
N GLU A 44 -9.94 8.43 1.64
CA GLU A 44 -9.55 9.81 1.28
C GLU A 44 -8.04 10.06 1.35
N ARG A 45 -7.32 9.22 2.10
CA ARG A 45 -5.88 9.32 2.31
C ARG A 45 -5.08 8.50 1.30
N VAL A 46 -5.75 7.61 0.57
CA VAL A 46 -5.18 6.85 -0.56
C VAL A 46 -5.04 7.76 -1.79
N ARG A 47 -4.01 8.62 -1.79
CA ARG A 47 -3.71 9.59 -2.84
C ARG A 47 -2.38 9.29 -3.52
N VAL A 48 -2.37 9.33 -4.86
CA VAL A 48 -1.20 8.99 -5.69
C VAL A 48 0.06 9.76 -5.26
N LEU A 49 -0.05 11.07 -5.02
CA LEU A 49 1.10 11.88 -4.60
C LEU A 49 1.62 11.48 -3.22
N THR A 50 0.73 11.25 -2.26
CA THR A 50 1.10 10.85 -0.89
C THR A 50 1.78 9.49 -0.87
N LEU A 51 1.22 8.52 -1.60
CA LEU A 51 1.80 7.18 -1.74
C LEU A 51 3.15 7.22 -2.46
N GLY A 52 3.29 8.02 -3.52
CA GLY A 52 4.56 8.18 -4.22
C GLY A 52 5.66 8.79 -3.35
N GLN A 53 5.32 9.78 -2.52
CA GLN A 53 6.24 10.36 -1.54
C GLN A 53 6.71 9.32 -0.50
N GLN A 54 5.80 8.49 0.00
CA GLN A 54 6.13 7.43 0.96
C GLN A 54 6.98 6.32 0.34
N LEU A 55 6.80 6.01 -0.96
CA LEU A 55 7.60 5.05 -1.71
C LEU A 55 8.92 5.63 -2.25
N ASP A 56 9.17 6.94 -2.09
CA ASP A 56 10.31 7.65 -2.68
C ASP A 56 10.39 7.52 -4.22
N VAL A 57 9.23 7.65 -4.89
CA VAL A 57 9.12 7.62 -6.34
C VAL A 57 8.29 8.77 -6.89
N SER A 58 8.52 9.13 -8.15
CA SER A 58 7.74 10.17 -8.81
C SER A 58 6.31 9.71 -9.11
N ARG A 59 5.40 10.67 -9.23
CA ARG A 59 4.02 10.43 -9.70
C ARG A 59 4.01 9.68 -11.04
N SER A 60 4.95 9.96 -11.94
CA SER A 60 5.02 9.29 -13.24
C SER A 60 5.23 7.79 -13.12
N SER A 61 5.91 7.30 -12.07
CA SER A 61 6.09 5.87 -11.81
C SER A 61 4.77 5.13 -11.61
N PHE A 62 3.75 5.81 -11.06
CA PHE A 62 2.44 5.22 -10.81
C PHE A 62 1.73 4.80 -12.10
N TYR A 63 1.80 5.65 -13.12
CA TYR A 63 1.03 5.46 -14.36
C TYR A 63 1.51 4.31 -15.24
N TRP A 64 2.67 3.72 -14.93
CA TRP A 64 3.10 2.47 -15.56
C TRP A 64 2.28 1.26 -15.09
N TYR A 65 1.69 1.34 -13.90
CA TYR A 65 0.99 0.23 -13.26
C TYR A 65 -0.52 0.43 -13.17
N PHE A 66 -0.96 1.68 -13.02
CA PHE A 66 -2.36 2.01 -12.83
C PHE A 66 -2.78 3.15 -13.75
N LYS A 67 -3.99 3.06 -14.29
CA LYS A 67 -4.55 4.09 -15.18
C LYS A 67 -5.01 5.32 -14.39
N SER A 68 -5.45 5.14 -13.15
CA SER A 68 -5.99 6.19 -12.30
C SER A 68 -5.99 5.77 -10.82
N ARG A 69 -6.34 6.71 -9.92
CA ARG A 69 -6.61 6.38 -8.52
C ARG A 69 -7.78 5.38 -8.39
N GLN A 70 -8.80 5.51 -9.23
CA GLN A 70 -9.95 4.59 -9.20
C GLN A 70 -9.50 3.17 -9.58
N ASP A 71 -8.65 3.02 -10.59
CA ASP A 71 -8.10 1.72 -11.00
C ASP A 71 -7.28 1.06 -9.88
N LEU A 72 -6.52 1.84 -9.09
CA LEU A 72 -5.88 1.33 -7.86
C LEU A 72 -6.91 0.84 -6.83
N LEU A 73 -7.96 1.62 -6.57
CA LEU A 73 -9.00 1.26 -5.60
C LEU A 73 -9.79 0.00 -6.02
N ASP A 74 -10.10 -0.11 -7.32
CA ASP A 74 -10.76 -1.29 -7.88
C ASP A 74 -9.88 -2.54 -7.72
N GLN A 75 -8.58 -2.41 -7.96
CA GLN A 75 -7.62 -3.51 -7.76
C GLN A 75 -7.46 -3.90 -6.28
N LEU A 76 -7.54 -2.94 -5.34
CA LEU A 76 -7.59 -3.23 -3.91
C LEU A 76 -8.87 -4.01 -3.54
N LEU A 77 -10.02 -3.62 -4.10
CA LEU A 77 -11.28 -4.31 -3.89
C LEU A 77 -11.21 -5.75 -4.41
N ASP A 78 -10.66 -5.95 -5.60
CA ASP A 78 -10.47 -7.28 -6.18
C ASP A 78 -9.50 -8.13 -5.37
N HIS A 79 -8.42 -7.54 -4.86
CA HIS A 79 -7.51 -8.20 -3.93
C HIS A 79 -8.24 -8.66 -2.66
N TRP A 80 -9.06 -7.79 -2.05
CA TRP A 80 -9.86 -8.16 -0.87
C TRP A 80 -10.85 -9.29 -1.18
N ARG A 81 -11.56 -9.22 -2.31
CA ARG A 81 -12.49 -10.28 -2.75
C ARG A 81 -11.77 -11.62 -2.91
N GLN A 82 -10.58 -11.63 -3.49
CA GLN A 82 -9.81 -12.87 -3.66
C GLN A 82 -9.36 -13.46 -2.32
N THR A 83 -8.98 -12.61 -1.36
CA THR A 83 -8.51 -13.05 -0.04
C THR A 83 -9.68 -13.48 0.87
N ASN A 84 -10.82 -12.80 0.82
CA ASN A 84 -11.96 -13.05 1.72
C ASN A 84 -13.04 -13.95 1.14
N THR A 85 -13.35 -13.86 -0.15
CA THR A 85 -14.49 -14.57 -0.75
C THR A 85 -14.12 -15.98 -1.21
N ARG A 86 -12.86 -16.24 -1.60
CA ARG A 86 -12.43 -17.59 -1.99
C ARG A 86 -12.67 -18.63 -0.89
N PHE A 87 -12.44 -18.26 0.37
CA PHE A 87 -12.63 -19.16 1.52
C PHE A 87 -14.08 -19.55 1.80
N ILE A 88 -15.05 -18.73 1.37
CA ILE A 88 -16.47 -18.96 1.67
C ILE A 88 -17.12 -19.83 0.59
N VAL A 89 -16.74 -19.63 -0.68
CA VAL A 89 -17.33 -20.39 -1.80
C VAL A 89 -16.81 -21.82 -1.88
N GLU A 90 -15.59 -22.10 -1.42
CA GLU A 90 -14.99 -23.45 -1.43
C GLU A 90 -15.52 -24.37 -0.32
N ARG A 91 -16.36 -23.85 0.59
CA ARG A 91 -16.97 -24.60 1.70
C ARG A 91 -18.50 -24.74 1.61
N ALA A 92 -19.13 -24.26 0.54
CA ALA A 92 -20.54 -24.46 0.25
C ALA A 92 -20.73 -25.61 -0.75
#